data_AF-A0A2H3BWW3-F1
#
_entry.id   AF-A0A2H3BWW3-F1
#
_cell.length_a   1.000
_cell.length_b   1.000
_cell.length_c   1.000
_cell.angle_alpha   90.00
_cell.angle_beta   90.00
_cell.angle_gamma   90.00
#
_symmetry.space_group_name_H-M   'P 1'
#
loop_
_entity.id
_entity.type
_entity.pdbx_description
1 polymer ?
#
loop_
_entity_poly.entity_id
_entity_poly.type
_entity_poly.pdbx_seq_one_letter_code
_entity_poly.pdbx_strand_id
1 'polypeptide(L)' 'MNTVNASTGFSGFQLCMGRSPRLIPPLVPDMLAPATTKKDFSAAQIIKRILTDTDIAKDNLI' A
#
# COMPACT_ATOMS: atom_id res chain seq x y z
N MET A 1 23.14 -3.74 16.87
CA MET A 1 23.84 -3.78 15.57
C MET A 1 23.28 -2.84 14.50
N ASN A 2 22.19 -2.10 14.76
CA ASN A 2 21.57 -1.19 13.77
C ASN A 2 21.99 0.28 13.94
N THR A 3 22.78 0.61 14.95
CA THR A 3 23.35 1.94 15.14
C THR A 3 24.44 2.17 14.10
N VAL A 4 24.37 3.27 13.37
CA VAL A 4 25.40 3.69 12.41
C VAL A 4 26.57 4.29 13.16
N ASN A 5 27.79 3.84 12.85
CA ASN A 5 29.00 4.45 13.39
C ASN A 5 29.25 5.79 12.69
N ALA A 6 29.49 6.85 13.46
CA ALA A 6 29.72 8.19 12.96
C ALA A 6 30.99 8.33 12.08
N SER A 7 32.04 7.54 12.32
CA SER A 7 33.29 7.65 11.55
C SER A 7 33.27 6.86 10.24
N THR A 8 32.55 5.73 10.20
CA THR A 8 32.50 4.85 9.02
C THR A 8 31.22 4.97 8.20
N GLY A 9 30.16 5.55 8.77
CA GLY A 9 28.85 5.63 8.13
C GLY A 9 28.14 4.28 7.99
N PHE A 10 28.69 3.20 8.54
CA PHE A 10 28.10 1.86 8.50
C PHE A 10 27.65 1.39 9.88
N SER A 11 26.55 0.65 9.89
CA SER A 11 26.12 -0.13 11.04
C SER A 11 26.91 -1.43 11.16
N GLY A 12 27.01 -1.98 12.36
CA GLY A 12 27.61 -3.30 12.56
C GLY A 12 26.88 -4.39 11.72
N PHE A 13 25.57 -4.25 11.50
CA PHE A 13 24.82 -5.15 10.64
C PHE A 13 25.33 -5.13 9.21
N GLN A 14 25.56 -3.94 8.65
CA GLN A 14 26.09 -3.80 7.30
C GLN A 14 27.50 -4.38 7.16
N LEU A 15 28.35 -4.18 8.17
CA LEU A 15 29.71 -4.74 8.14
C LEU A 15 29.71 -6.27 8.23
N CYS A 16 28.85 -6.86 9.07
CA CYS A 16 28.78 -8.32 9.21
C CYS A 16 28.06 -9.01 8.05
N MET A 17 27.01 -8.39 7.50
CA MET A 17 26.11 -9.03 6.52
C MET A 17 26.28 -8.52 5.09
N GLY A 18 27.11 -7.51 4.87
CA GLY A 18 27.34 -6.91 3.53
C GLY A 18 26.09 -6.26 2.90
N ARG A 19 25.03 -6.05 3.68
CA ARG A 19 23.75 -5.48 3.21
C ARG A 19 23.09 -4.64 4.30
N SER A 20 22.22 -3.71 3.90
CA SER A 20 21.43 -2.95 4.85
C SER A 20 20.38 -3.84 5.55
N PRO A 21 20.08 -3.58 6.84
CA PRO A 21 18.99 -4.26 7.52
C PRO A 21 17.66 -3.89 6.86
N ARG A 22 16.79 -4.87 6.63
CA ARG A 22 15.40 -4.65 6.17
C ARG A 22 14.50 -4.62 7.40
N LEU A 23 14.20 -3.42 7.88
CA LEU A 23 13.32 -3.21 9.03
C LEU A 23 11.87 -3.12 8.57
N ILE A 24 10.98 -3.77 9.31
CA ILE A 24 9.54 -3.59 9.13
C ILE A 24 9.20 -2.18 9.67
N PRO A 25 8.56 -1.31 8.87
CA PRO A 25 8.10 -0.02 9.36
C PRO A 25 7.16 -0.16 10.56
N PRO A 26 7.12 0.82 11.49
CA PRO A 26 6.19 0.79 12.61
C PRO A 26 4.75 0.59 12.15
N LEU A 27 4.03 -0.33 12.79
CA LEU A 27 2.62 -0.60 12.53
C LEU A 27 1.72 0.45 13.21
N VAL A 28 2.07 1.72 13.07
CA VAL A 28 1.26 2.83 13.58
C VAL A 28 0.21 3.13 12.51
N PRO A 29 -1.09 3.20 12.85
CA PRO A 29 -2.16 3.45 11.88
C PRO A 29 -1.88 4.64 10.95
N ASP A 30 -1.26 5.68 11.49
CA ASP A 30 -0.92 6.93 10.79
C ASP A 30 0.27 6.81 9.80
N MET A 31 1.12 5.78 9.96
CA MET A 31 2.31 5.55 9.12
C MET A 31 2.11 4.43 8.08
N LEU A 32 1.01 3.67 8.17
CA LEU A 32 0.77 2.49 7.34
C LEU A 32 0.31 2.82 5.90
N ALA A 33 -0.13 4.05 5.62
CA ALA A 33 -0.26 4.66 4.29
C ALA A 33 -0.73 6.12 4.46
N PRO A 34 -0.42 7.06 3.54
CA PRO A 34 -1.30 8.22 3.38
C PRO A 34 -2.67 7.64 3.10
N ALA A 35 -3.68 7.99 3.90
CA ALA A 35 -5.05 7.50 3.78
C ALA A 35 -5.32 7.20 2.31
N THR A 36 -5.23 5.92 1.92
CA THR A 36 -5.80 5.50 0.65
C THR A 36 -7.21 5.93 0.89
N THR A 37 -7.63 6.98 0.18
CA THR A 37 -8.95 7.51 0.29
C THR A 37 -9.76 6.30 -0.12
N LYS A 38 -10.21 5.53 0.87
CA LYS A 38 -11.25 4.56 0.70
C LYS A 38 -12.34 5.49 0.24
N LYS A 39 -12.46 5.64 -1.08
CA LYS A 39 -13.66 6.20 -1.66
C LYS A 39 -14.66 5.20 -1.16
N ASP A 40 -15.32 5.56 -0.07
CA ASP A 40 -16.38 4.78 0.51
C ASP A 40 -17.49 4.85 -0.53
N PHE A 41 -17.36 4.02 -1.55
CA PHE A 41 -18.37 3.86 -2.56
C PHE A 41 -19.55 3.27 -1.83
N SER A 42 -20.62 4.05 -1.73
CA SER A 42 -21.85 3.55 -1.18
C SER A 42 -22.23 2.29 -1.96
N ALA A 43 -22.57 1.20 -1.26
CA ALA A 43 -22.98 -0.05 -1.92
C ALA A 43 -24.07 0.19 -2.96
N ALA A 44 -24.94 1.18 -2.73
CA ALA A 44 -25.97 1.62 -3.67
C ALA A 44 -25.40 2.16 -5.00
N GLN A 45 -24.26 2.86 -4.97
CA GLN A 45 -23.59 3.35 -6.18
C GLN A 45 -23.01 2.20 -7.01
N ILE A 46 -22.44 1.19 -6.34
CA ILE A 46 -21.88 0.01 -7.01
C ILE A 46 -23.00 -0.81 -7.65
N ILE A 47 -24.10 -1.04 -6.93
CA ILE A 47 -25.26 -1.76 -7.46
C ILE A 47 -25.84 -1.04 -8.68
N LYS A 48 -26.02 0.28 -8.61
CA LYS A 48 -26.50 1.08 -9.76
C LYS A 48 -25.58 0.94 -10.96
N ARG A 49 -24.26 1.00 -10.76
CA ARG A 49 -23.28 0.84 -11.83
C ARG A 49 -23.42 -0.52 -12.53
N ILE A 50 -23.50 -1.60 -11.75
CA ILE A 50 -23.64 -2.96 -12.29
C ILE A 50 -24.91 -3.10 -13.12
N LEU A 51 -26.04 -2.55 -12.66
CA LEU A 51 -27.30 -2.58 -13.39
C LEU A 51 -27.19 -1.83 -14.72
N THR A 52 -26.64 -0.61 -14.70
CA THR A 52 -26.43 0.19 -15.91
C THR A 52 -25.50 -0.52 -16.91
N ASP A 53 -24.38 -1.07 -16.43
CA ASP A 53 -23.43 -1.80 -17.29
C ASP A 53 -24.07 -3.06 -17.91
N THR A 54 -24.96 -3.72 -17.16
CA THR A 54 -25.71 -4.89 -17.65
C THR A 54 -26.73 -4.51 -18.73
N ASP A 55 -27.46 -3.41 -18.53
CA ASP A 55 -28.45 -2.94 -19.51
C ASP A 55 -27.76 -2.48 -20.80
N ILE A 56 -26.64 -1.77 -20.70
CA ILE A 56 -25.80 -1.42 -21.85
C ILE A 56 -25.33 -2.68 -22.58
N ALA A 57 -24.90 -3.72 -21.86
CA ALA A 57 -24.44 -4.96 -22.50
C ALA A 57 -25.57 -5.68 -23.23
N LYS A 58 -26.80 -5.66 -22.69
CA LYS A 58 -27.98 -6.24 -23.34
C LYS A 58 -28.40 -5.46 -24.58
N ASP A 59 -28.38 -4.13 -24.51
CA ASP A 59 -28.72 -3.27 -25.65
C ASP A 59 -27.73 -3.44 -26.81
N ASN A 60 -26.48 -3.79 -26.49
CA ASN A 60 -25.42 -4.05 -27.48
C ASN A 60 -25.33 -5.52 -27.93
N LEU A 61 -26.27 -6.39 -27.53
CA LEU A 61 -26.35 -7.74 -28.07
C LEU A 61 -27.08 -7.70 -29.42
N ILE A 62 -26.30 -7.81 -30.51
CA ILE A 62 -26.78 -7.96 -31.90
C ILE A 62 -27.53 -9.28 -32.14
#